data_AF-A0A7L4RHG8-F1
#
_entry.id   AF-A0A7L4RHG8-F1
#
_cell.length_a   1.000
_cell.length_b   1.000
_cell.length_c   1.000
_cell.angle_alpha   90.00
_cell.angle_beta   90.00
_cell.angle_gamma   90.00
#
_symmetry.space_group_name_H-M   'P 1'
#
loop_
_entity.id
_entity.type
_entity.pdbx_description
1 polymer ?
#
loop_
_entity_poly.entity_id
_entity_poly.type
_entity_poly.pdbx_seq_one_letter_code
_entity_poly.pdbx_strand_id
1 'polypeptide(L)'
;MLRKSDFPFNLYFVDIRDASDSELEKISDERGLSLCLDEMRSIKEHYKKLGRDATDVELEMIAQIWSEHCCHKTLRGDFKDSKGKMVARKLLKSTIMKATEQLNFSWCKLVFKDNAGIVDFDGKYSLAFKVETHNHPSALEPFGGASTGVGGVIRDILGVWADPIANTDVLCFAPLDYPEKKIPQGVKSPRYLYNGVVAGIG
;
A
#
# COMPACT_ATOMS: atom_id res chain seq x y z
N MET A 1 13.46 1.71 -34.98
CA MET A 1 13.11 0.44 -35.65
C MET A 1 12.03 -0.21 -34.79
N LEU A 2 10.74 -0.06 -35.14
CA LEU A 2 9.62 -0.49 -34.28
C LEU A 2 9.16 -1.90 -34.68
N ARG A 3 9.10 -2.84 -33.74
CA ARG A 3 8.48 -4.16 -33.93
C ARG A 3 7.06 -4.13 -33.34
N LYS A 4 6.05 -4.50 -34.15
CA LYS A 4 4.66 -4.59 -33.70
C LYS A 4 4.40 -5.94 -33.04
N SER A 5 3.79 -5.91 -31.87
CA SER A 5 3.37 -7.09 -31.09
C SER A 5 2.09 -7.72 -31.65
N ASP A 6 1.96 -9.05 -31.52
CA ASP A 6 0.77 -9.83 -31.95
C ASP A 6 -0.39 -9.76 -30.92
N PHE A 7 -0.20 -9.09 -29.78
CA PHE A 7 -1.25 -8.91 -28.79
C PHE A 7 -2.32 -7.93 -29.29
N PRO A 8 -3.59 -8.05 -28.82
CA PRO A 8 -4.67 -7.11 -29.16
C PRO A 8 -4.44 -5.70 -28.59
N PHE A 9 -3.37 -5.53 -27.80
CA PHE A 9 -2.92 -4.28 -27.23
C PHE A 9 -1.48 -3.98 -27.66
N ASN A 10 -1.14 -2.70 -27.71
CA ASN A 10 0.23 -2.29 -27.96
C ASN A 10 1.09 -2.64 -26.73
N LEU A 11 2.10 -3.48 -26.95
CA LEU A 11 3.13 -3.78 -25.96
C LEU A 11 4.36 -2.94 -26.30
N TYR A 12 4.87 -2.18 -25.33
CA TYR A 12 6.04 -1.33 -25.53
C TYR A 12 7.24 -1.91 -24.78
N PHE A 13 8.40 -1.88 -25.43
CA PHE A 13 9.67 -2.17 -24.77
C PHE A 13 10.31 -0.85 -24.36
N VAL A 14 10.85 -0.81 -23.14
CA VAL A 14 11.49 0.37 -22.57
C VAL A 14 12.99 0.10 -22.52
N ASP A 15 13.75 0.89 -23.28
CA ASP A 15 15.19 0.79 -23.43
C ASP A 15 15.93 1.16 -22.12
N ILE A 16 15.87 0.26 -21.14
CA ILE A 16 16.36 0.50 -19.78
C ILE A 16 17.81 0.05 -19.57
N ARG A 17 18.28 -0.91 -20.39
CA ARG A 17 19.61 -1.52 -20.20
C ARG A 17 20.75 -0.53 -20.40
N ASP A 18 20.61 0.36 -21.38
CA ASP A 18 21.66 1.31 -21.76
C ASP A 18 21.35 2.75 -21.30
N ALA A 19 20.17 2.99 -20.73
CA ALA A 19 19.74 4.29 -20.21
C ALA A 19 20.73 4.82 -19.15
N SER A 20 21.19 6.06 -19.32
CA SER A 20 21.90 6.85 -18.31
C SER A 20 21.02 7.12 -17.09
N ASP A 21 21.61 7.58 -15.98
CA ASP A 21 20.85 7.91 -14.77
C ASP A 21 19.76 8.96 -15.02
N SER A 22 20.05 9.98 -15.85
CA SER A 22 19.06 10.99 -16.23
C SER A 22 17.93 10.42 -17.08
N GLU A 23 18.22 9.44 -17.95
CA GLU A 23 17.20 8.75 -18.73
C GLU A 23 16.35 7.84 -17.84
N LEU A 24 16.93 7.20 -16.81
CA LEU A 24 16.20 6.41 -15.83
C LEU A 24 15.21 7.26 -15.02
N GLU A 25 15.64 8.44 -14.56
CA GLU A 25 14.74 9.38 -13.86
C GLU A 25 13.61 9.82 -14.78
N LYS A 26 13.94 10.18 -16.04
CA LYS A 26 12.95 10.56 -17.04
C LYS A 26 11.93 9.45 -17.31
N ILE A 27 12.38 8.20 -17.43
CA ILE A 27 11.48 7.03 -17.59
C ILE A 27 10.53 6.91 -16.40
N SER A 28 11.04 7.10 -15.17
CA SER A 28 10.22 7.04 -13.96
C SER A 28 9.16 8.13 -13.92
N ASP A 29 9.54 9.37 -14.28
CA ASP A 29 8.65 10.54 -14.26
C ASP A 29 7.59 10.48 -15.36
N GLU A 30 7.99 10.26 -16.62
CA GLU A 30 7.07 10.27 -17.77
C GLU A 30 6.01 9.17 -17.69
N ARG A 31 6.34 8.06 -17.01
CA ARG A 31 5.42 6.94 -16.79
C ARG A 31 4.70 6.97 -15.45
N GLY A 32 5.04 7.90 -14.55
CA GLY A 32 4.44 7.98 -13.22
C GLY A 32 4.78 6.80 -12.31
N LEU A 33 5.93 6.15 -12.51
CA LEU A 33 6.33 4.96 -11.74
C LEU A 33 6.61 5.29 -10.27
N SER A 34 6.96 6.55 -9.97
CA SER A 34 7.33 7.00 -8.62
C SER A 34 8.48 6.18 -8.00
N LEU A 35 9.37 5.65 -8.84
CA LEU A 35 10.56 4.92 -8.44
C LEU A 35 11.75 5.86 -8.33
N CYS A 36 12.56 5.71 -7.27
CA CYS A 36 13.77 6.51 -7.13
C CYS A 36 14.89 6.00 -8.04
N LEU A 37 15.95 6.80 -8.22
CA LEU A 37 17.07 6.45 -9.08
C LEU A 37 17.73 5.11 -8.71
N ASP A 38 17.88 4.81 -7.41
CA ASP A 38 18.49 3.55 -6.97
C ASP A 38 17.61 2.33 -7.27
N GLU A 39 16.29 2.48 -7.25
CA GLU A 39 15.34 1.46 -7.67
C GLU A 39 15.42 1.24 -9.17
N MET A 40 15.43 2.32 -9.95
CA MET A 40 15.59 2.27 -11.41
C MET A 40 16.91 1.64 -11.82
N ARG A 41 18.01 1.94 -11.13
CA ARG A 41 19.31 1.28 -11.33
C ARG A 41 19.24 -0.21 -11.03
N SER A 42 18.56 -0.61 -9.95
CA SER A 42 18.38 -2.02 -9.60
C SER A 42 17.60 -2.78 -10.68
N ILE A 43 16.56 -2.15 -11.24
CA ILE A 43 15.77 -2.68 -12.36
C ILE A 43 16.63 -2.79 -13.62
N LYS A 44 17.38 -1.73 -13.98
CA LYS A 44 18.33 -1.74 -15.10
C LYS A 44 19.30 -2.91 -15.00
N GLU A 45 19.94 -3.10 -13.85
CA GLU A 45 20.89 -4.19 -13.65
C GLU A 45 20.24 -5.58 -13.72
N HIS A 46 18.98 -5.71 -13.29
CA HIS A 46 18.21 -6.95 -13.46
C HIS A 46 18.00 -7.26 -14.96
N TYR A 47 17.52 -6.29 -15.74
CA TYR A 47 17.25 -6.48 -17.17
C TYR A 47 18.51 -6.64 -18.02
N LYS A 48 19.62 -6.01 -17.63
CA LYS A 48 20.94 -6.30 -18.22
C LYS A 48 21.33 -7.76 -18.06
N LYS A 49 21.13 -8.35 -16.88
CA LYS A 49 21.43 -9.78 -16.63
C LYS A 49 20.53 -10.70 -17.43
N LEU A 50 19.28 -10.32 -17.66
CA LEU A 50 18.35 -11.07 -18.51
C LEU A 50 18.66 -10.94 -20.01
N GLY A 51 19.50 -9.99 -20.41
CA GLY A 51 19.86 -9.77 -21.82
C GLY A 51 18.72 -9.20 -22.66
N ARG A 52 17.68 -8.63 -22.03
CA ARG A 52 16.52 -8.02 -22.71
C ARG A 52 16.05 -6.77 -21.98
N ASP A 53 15.37 -5.90 -22.70
CA ASP A 53 14.70 -4.74 -22.12
C ASP A 53 13.38 -5.12 -21.43
N ALA A 54 12.94 -4.26 -20.52
CA ALA A 54 11.69 -4.43 -19.82
C ALA A 54 10.52 -4.08 -20.75
N THR A 55 9.42 -4.81 -20.66
CA THR A 55 8.15 -4.32 -21.18
C THR A 55 7.60 -3.24 -20.27
N ASP A 56 6.77 -2.37 -20.82
CA ASP A 56 6.05 -1.37 -20.06
C ASP A 56 5.24 -1.97 -18.91
N VAL A 57 4.48 -3.05 -19.16
CA VAL A 57 3.69 -3.74 -18.13
C VAL A 57 4.56 -4.31 -17.01
N GLU A 58 5.74 -4.84 -17.33
CA GLU A 58 6.68 -5.33 -16.31
C GLU A 58 7.20 -4.20 -15.42
N LEU A 59 7.48 -3.02 -15.98
CA LEU A 59 7.90 -1.86 -15.20
C LEU A 59 6.78 -1.34 -14.30
N GLU A 60 5.55 -1.24 -14.82
CA GLU A 60 4.38 -0.84 -14.02
C GLU A 60 4.15 -1.83 -12.87
N MET A 61 4.27 -3.14 -13.14
CA MET A 61 4.15 -4.18 -12.12
C MET A 61 5.21 -4.01 -11.01
N ILE A 62 6.48 -3.79 -11.39
CA ILE A 62 7.55 -3.56 -10.41
C ILE A 62 7.26 -2.29 -9.60
N ALA A 63 6.85 -1.20 -10.25
CA ALA A 63 6.52 0.06 -9.59
C ALA A 63 5.41 -0.10 -8.53
N GLN A 64 4.35 -0.85 -8.84
CA GLN A 64 3.28 -1.14 -7.89
C GLN A 64 3.78 -1.98 -6.72
N ILE A 65 4.48 -3.08 -6.98
CA ILE A 65 4.97 -3.99 -5.93
C ILE A 65 5.99 -3.29 -5.04
N TRP A 66 6.84 -2.44 -5.62
CA TRP A 66 7.86 -1.69 -4.90
C TRP A 66 7.35 -0.36 -4.36
N SER A 67 6.06 -0.05 -4.44
CA SER A 67 5.51 1.17 -3.83
C SER A 67 5.65 1.13 -2.30
N GLU A 68 5.61 2.31 -1.66
CA GLU A 68 5.60 2.38 -0.19
C GLU A 68 4.38 1.66 0.40
N HIS A 69 3.23 1.77 -0.27
CA HIS A 69 1.99 1.14 0.14
C HIS A 69 2.09 -0.39 0.18
N CYS A 70 2.78 -1.01 -0.79
CA CYS A 70 2.93 -2.47 -0.87
C CYS A 70 4.15 -3.01 -0.10
N CYS A 71 5.31 -2.35 -0.19
CA CYS A 71 6.54 -2.85 0.45
C CYS A 71 6.70 -2.43 1.90
N HIS A 72 6.00 -1.38 2.34
CA HIS A 72 6.16 -0.74 3.65
C HIS A 72 7.63 -0.40 3.95
N LYS A 73 8.31 0.31 3.04
CA LYS A 73 9.76 0.57 3.14
C LYS A 73 10.08 1.33 4.41
N THR A 74 9.24 2.30 4.81
CA THR A 74 9.40 3.05 6.06
C THR A 74 9.35 2.13 7.28
N LEU A 75 8.38 1.23 7.33
CA LEU A 75 8.22 0.29 8.45
C LEU A 75 9.31 -0.79 8.49
N ARG A 76 9.92 -1.12 7.34
CA ARG A 76 11.05 -2.04 7.24
C ARG A 76 12.41 -1.35 7.39
N GLY A 77 12.44 -0.04 7.32
CA GLY A 77 13.64 0.79 7.41
C GLY A 77 14.12 1.04 8.84
N ASP A 78 15.29 1.66 8.93
CA ASP A 78 15.87 2.13 10.18
C ASP A 78 15.34 3.54 10.50
N PHE A 79 14.96 3.75 11.77
CA PHE A 79 14.45 5.03 12.25
C PHE A 79 15.49 5.72 13.13
N LYS A 80 15.85 6.95 12.77
CA LYS A 80 16.75 7.83 13.51
C LYS A 80 15.99 9.08 13.95
N ASP A 81 16.31 9.59 15.12
CA ASP A 81 15.75 10.86 15.60
C ASP A 81 16.36 12.08 14.86
N SER A 82 15.87 13.27 15.18
CA SER A 82 16.35 14.53 14.60
C SER A 82 17.83 14.85 14.89
N LYS A 83 18.45 14.15 15.85
CA LYS A 83 19.88 14.26 16.18
C LYS A 83 20.71 13.16 15.53
N GLY A 84 20.11 12.33 14.67
CA GLY A 84 20.76 11.22 13.98
C GLY A 84 20.97 9.98 14.85
N LYS A 85 20.45 9.94 16.08
CA LYS A 85 20.57 8.77 16.96
C LYS A 85 19.62 7.68 16.48
N MET A 86 20.12 6.45 16.38
CA MET A 86 19.31 5.29 16.05
C MET A 86 18.28 5.02 17.15
N VAL A 87 16.99 5.04 16.78
CA VAL A 87 15.86 4.77 17.68
C VAL A 87 15.37 3.33 17.49
N ALA A 88 15.24 2.88 16.24
CA ALA A 88 14.80 1.53 15.93
C ALA A 88 15.47 1.05 14.63
N ARG A 89 15.87 -0.21 14.59
CA ARG A 89 16.32 -0.86 13.34
C ARG A 89 15.20 -1.74 12.82
N LYS A 90 14.80 -1.58 11.56
CA LYS A 90 13.62 -2.26 10.99
C LYS A 90 12.40 -2.05 11.89
N LEU A 91 11.83 -0.84 11.84
CA LEU A 91 10.84 -0.34 12.81
C LEU A 91 9.79 -1.38 13.23
N LEU A 92 9.04 -1.95 12.28
CA LEU A 92 7.99 -2.95 12.56
C LEU A 92 8.53 -4.22 13.22
N LYS A 93 9.70 -4.70 12.75
CA LYS A 93 10.33 -5.90 13.28
C LYS A 93 10.77 -5.70 14.73
N SER A 94 11.44 -4.58 15.01
CA SER A 94 11.98 -4.28 16.34
C SER A 94 10.94 -3.87 17.39
N THR A 95 9.72 -3.52 16.95
CA THR A 95 8.63 -3.08 17.82
C THR A 95 7.56 -4.16 17.94
N ILE A 96 6.51 -4.11 17.12
CA ILE A 96 5.30 -4.92 17.24
C ILE A 96 5.62 -6.41 17.06
N MET A 97 6.41 -6.78 16.04
CA MET A 97 6.73 -8.20 15.80
C MET A 97 7.55 -8.78 16.96
N LYS A 98 8.60 -8.08 17.40
CA LYS A 98 9.42 -8.51 18.55
C LYS A 98 8.58 -8.65 19.81
N ALA A 99 7.71 -7.69 20.12
CA ALA A 99 6.84 -7.78 21.29
C ALA A 99 5.89 -8.99 21.19
N THR A 100 5.32 -9.24 20.01
CA THR A 100 4.47 -10.41 19.76
C THR A 100 5.22 -11.72 19.95
N GLU A 101 6.44 -11.83 19.41
CA GLU A 101 7.33 -12.99 19.56
C GLU A 101 7.74 -13.22 21.01
N GLN A 102 7.97 -12.15 21.78
CA GLN A 102 8.35 -12.24 23.19
C GLN A 102 7.19 -12.65 24.10
N LEU A 103 5.99 -12.12 23.84
CA LEU A 103 4.79 -12.48 24.58
C LEU A 103 4.36 -13.92 24.28
N ASN A 104 4.52 -14.35 23.03
CA ASN A 104 4.31 -15.74 22.56
C ASN A 104 3.03 -16.38 23.11
N PHE A 105 1.93 -15.62 23.10
CA PHE A 105 0.66 -16.11 23.61
C PHE A 105 0.16 -17.28 22.76
N SER A 106 -0.12 -18.42 23.40
CA SER A 106 -0.55 -19.67 22.73
C SER A 106 -1.88 -19.57 21.98
N TRP A 107 -2.69 -18.55 22.31
CA TRP A 107 -3.94 -18.23 21.64
C TRP A 107 -3.74 -17.40 20.36
N CYS A 108 -2.57 -16.81 20.10
CA CYS A 108 -2.23 -16.19 18.83
C CYS A 108 -1.80 -17.26 17.80
N LYS A 109 -2.75 -17.78 16.99
CA LYS A 109 -2.49 -18.90 16.06
C LYS A 109 -1.79 -18.45 14.77
N LEU A 110 -2.17 -17.31 14.22
CA LEU A 110 -1.61 -16.77 12.98
C LEU A 110 -1.39 -15.26 13.12
N VAL A 111 -0.13 -14.82 13.11
CA VAL A 111 0.22 -13.38 13.21
C VAL A 111 1.34 -13.08 12.23
N PHE A 112 1.22 -11.99 11.46
CA PHE A 112 2.20 -11.53 10.45
C PHE A 112 2.54 -12.55 9.33
N LYS A 113 1.65 -13.51 9.06
CA LYS A 113 1.87 -14.55 8.04
C LYS A 113 0.88 -14.51 6.89
N ASP A 114 -0.24 -13.80 7.04
CA ASP A 114 -1.34 -13.79 6.08
C ASP A 114 -2.11 -12.47 6.16
N ASN A 115 -3.17 -12.34 5.37
CA ASN A 115 -3.95 -11.10 5.22
C ASN A 115 -4.65 -10.67 6.51
N ALA A 116 -4.99 -11.60 7.40
CA ALA A 116 -5.60 -11.33 8.70
C ALA A 116 -4.88 -12.07 9.85
N GLY A 117 -4.99 -11.52 11.06
CA GLY A 117 -4.52 -12.19 12.28
C GLY A 117 -5.58 -13.14 12.82
N ILE A 118 -5.19 -14.34 13.24
CA ILE A 118 -6.12 -15.36 13.79
C ILE A 118 -5.75 -15.65 15.23
N VAL A 119 -6.76 -15.58 16.10
CA VAL A 119 -6.66 -15.90 17.52
C VAL A 119 -7.66 -16.99 17.90
N ASP A 120 -7.26 -17.87 18.78
CA ASP A 120 -8.12 -18.88 19.39
C ASP A 120 -8.97 -18.24 20.48
N PHE A 121 -10.27 -18.51 20.43
CA PHE A 121 -11.24 -17.91 21.34
C PHE A 121 -11.58 -18.84 22.50
N ASP A 122 -11.88 -20.11 22.21
CA ASP A 122 -12.35 -21.08 23.21
C ASP A 122 -11.90 -22.53 22.92
N GLY A 123 -10.97 -22.75 22.00
CA GLY A 123 -10.50 -24.07 21.57
C GLY A 123 -11.43 -24.76 20.57
N LYS A 124 -12.60 -24.20 20.27
CA LYS A 124 -13.53 -24.68 19.23
C LYS A 124 -13.62 -23.70 18.06
N TYR A 125 -13.62 -22.40 18.35
CA TYR A 125 -13.67 -21.33 17.37
C TYR A 125 -12.40 -20.48 17.42
N SER A 126 -12.01 -19.99 16.24
CA SER A 126 -11.00 -18.94 16.11
C SER A 126 -11.66 -17.66 15.58
N LEU A 127 -11.11 -16.51 15.95
CA LEU A 127 -11.52 -15.20 15.44
C LEU A 127 -10.44 -14.65 14.52
N ALA A 128 -10.84 -14.21 13.34
CA ALA A 128 -9.98 -13.49 12.41
C ALA A 128 -10.20 -11.98 12.58
N PHE A 129 -9.10 -11.23 12.67
CA PHE A 129 -9.11 -9.78 12.80
C PHE A 129 -8.24 -9.14 11.72
N LYS A 130 -8.77 -8.09 11.10
CA LYS A 130 -8.08 -7.24 10.15
C LYS A 130 -8.56 -5.81 10.30
N VAL A 131 -7.62 -4.88 10.16
CA VAL A 131 -7.89 -3.45 10.07
C VAL A 131 -7.15 -2.92 8.86
N GLU A 132 -7.86 -2.15 8.04
CA GLU A 132 -7.32 -1.46 6.87
C GLU A 132 -7.68 0.03 6.94
N THR A 133 -7.05 0.83 6.08
CA THR A 133 -7.37 2.25 5.92
C THR A 133 -7.51 2.56 4.45
N HIS A 134 -8.41 3.48 4.10
CA HIS A 134 -8.66 3.85 2.70
C HIS A 134 -8.63 5.38 2.50
N ASN A 135 -7.66 6.04 3.13
CA ASN A 135 -7.65 7.49 3.37
C ASN A 135 -7.60 8.32 2.08
N HIS A 136 -6.63 8.06 1.20
CA HIS A 136 -6.39 8.90 0.03
C HIS A 136 -7.56 8.83 -0.97
N PRO A 137 -8.10 7.64 -1.33
CA PRO A 137 -9.25 7.59 -2.23
C PRO A 137 -10.51 8.18 -1.60
N SER A 138 -10.76 7.98 -0.30
CA SER A 138 -11.91 8.60 0.39
C SER A 138 -11.82 10.12 0.45
N ALA A 139 -10.62 10.71 0.43
CA ALA A 139 -10.45 12.15 0.32
C ALA A 139 -10.81 12.69 -1.07
N LEU A 140 -10.65 11.89 -2.12
CA LEU A 140 -10.98 12.25 -3.50
C LEU A 140 -12.45 11.96 -3.84
N GLU A 141 -12.94 10.78 -3.50
CA GLU A 141 -14.31 10.33 -3.74
C GLU A 141 -14.77 9.53 -2.51
N PRO A 142 -15.51 10.16 -1.58
CA PRO A 142 -15.73 9.61 -0.25
C PRO A 142 -16.64 8.39 -0.21
N PHE A 143 -17.63 8.30 -1.11
CA PHE A 143 -18.57 7.19 -1.08
C PHE A 143 -17.87 5.90 -1.53
N GLY A 144 -17.36 5.89 -2.76
CA GLY A 144 -16.68 4.74 -3.34
C GLY A 144 -15.40 4.41 -2.59
N GLY A 145 -14.62 5.40 -2.16
CA GLY A 145 -13.42 5.17 -1.34
C GLY A 145 -13.72 4.44 -0.03
N ALA A 146 -14.83 4.78 0.64
CA ALA A 146 -15.25 4.09 1.85
C ALA A 146 -15.82 2.69 1.54
N SER A 147 -16.70 2.57 0.54
CA SER A 147 -17.29 1.28 0.14
C SER A 147 -16.22 0.28 -0.30
N THR A 148 -15.22 0.70 -1.07
CA THR A 148 -14.12 -0.18 -1.49
C THR A 148 -13.20 -0.54 -0.33
N GLY A 149 -13.03 0.35 0.64
CA GLY A 149 -12.34 0.08 1.90
C GLY A 149 -13.03 -1.01 2.72
N VAL A 150 -14.34 -0.90 2.93
CA VAL A 150 -15.14 -1.93 3.60
C VAL A 150 -15.08 -3.25 2.83
N GLY A 151 -15.24 -3.21 1.51
CA GLY A 151 -15.11 -4.40 0.67
C GLY A 151 -13.72 -5.05 0.74
N GLY A 152 -12.65 -4.25 0.87
CA GLY A 152 -11.27 -4.72 1.01
C GLY A 152 -11.08 -5.54 2.28
N VAL A 153 -11.38 -4.95 3.43
CA VAL A 153 -11.21 -5.62 4.73
C VAL A 153 -12.07 -6.88 4.85
N ILE A 154 -13.28 -6.90 4.27
CA ILE A 154 -14.12 -8.10 4.22
C ILE A 154 -13.45 -9.20 3.40
N ARG A 155 -12.85 -8.87 2.25
CA ARG A 155 -12.14 -9.85 1.41
C ARG A 155 -10.91 -10.42 2.10
N ASP A 156 -10.22 -9.67 2.95
CA ASP A 156 -9.10 -10.20 3.72
C ASP A 156 -9.52 -11.27 4.72
N ILE A 157 -10.66 -11.07 5.40
CA ILE A 157 -11.24 -12.07 6.31
C ILE A 157 -11.65 -13.33 5.53
N LEU A 158 -12.30 -13.16 4.38
CA LEU A 158 -12.62 -14.27 3.48
C LEU A 158 -11.36 -14.97 2.95
N GLY A 159 -10.27 -14.22 2.73
CA GLY A 159 -8.99 -14.73 2.24
C GLY A 159 -8.30 -15.70 3.21
N VAL A 160 -8.61 -15.61 4.50
CA VAL A 160 -8.18 -16.58 5.52
C VAL A 160 -9.24 -17.63 5.85
N TRP A 161 -10.25 -17.79 4.98
CA TRP A 161 -11.35 -18.76 5.11
C TRP A 161 -12.23 -18.57 6.35
N ALA A 162 -12.27 -17.36 6.90
CA ALA A 162 -13.17 -17.01 7.99
C ALA A 162 -14.45 -16.36 7.46
N ASP A 163 -15.53 -16.48 8.24
CA ASP A 163 -16.81 -15.83 7.94
C ASP A 163 -16.84 -14.42 8.54
N PRO A 164 -17.08 -13.35 7.76
CA PRO A 164 -17.21 -12.00 8.29
C PRO A 164 -18.50 -11.83 9.12
N ILE A 165 -18.35 -11.68 10.44
CA ILE A 165 -19.50 -11.57 11.37
C ILE A 165 -19.77 -10.14 11.87
N ALA A 166 -18.78 -9.25 11.82
CA ALA A 166 -18.89 -7.88 12.29
C ALA A 166 -17.83 -6.99 11.61
N ASN A 167 -18.16 -5.71 11.43
CA ASN A 167 -17.24 -4.68 10.96
C ASN A 167 -17.40 -3.42 11.82
N THR A 168 -16.31 -2.70 12.04
CA THR A 168 -16.29 -1.45 12.81
C THR A 168 -15.47 -0.40 12.07
N ASP A 169 -15.94 0.84 12.07
CA ASP A 169 -15.25 1.97 11.47
C ASP A 169 -14.64 2.91 12.53
N VAL A 170 -13.50 3.51 12.16
CA VAL A 170 -12.85 4.57 12.93
C VAL A 170 -12.63 5.74 11.99
N LEU A 171 -13.42 6.80 12.18
CA LEU A 171 -13.45 7.94 11.27
C LEU A 171 -12.82 9.19 11.89
N CYS A 172 -11.88 9.79 11.17
CA CYS A 172 -11.18 11.00 11.59
C CYS A 172 -11.31 12.08 10.52
N PHE A 173 -12.04 13.15 10.82
CA PHE A 173 -12.21 14.31 9.94
C PHE A 173 -11.81 15.60 10.67
N ALA A 174 -11.54 16.66 9.91
CA ALA A 174 -11.53 18.00 10.45
C ALA A 174 -12.94 18.39 10.97
N PRO A 175 -13.07 19.47 11.79
CA PRO A 175 -14.37 19.90 12.28
C PRO A 175 -15.40 20.06 11.16
N LEU A 176 -16.61 19.52 11.35
CA LEU A 176 -17.64 19.50 10.30
C LEU A 176 -18.18 20.90 9.96
N ASP A 177 -17.96 21.86 10.85
CA ASP A 177 -18.28 23.28 10.72
C ASP A 177 -17.08 24.12 10.25
N TYR A 178 -16.01 23.49 9.74
CA TYR A 178 -14.81 24.20 9.30
C TYR A 178 -15.15 25.25 8.22
N PRO A 179 -14.72 26.53 8.38
CA PRO A 179 -15.12 27.59 7.46
C PRO A 179 -14.68 27.34 6.01
N GLU A 180 -15.62 27.34 5.06
CA GLU A 180 -15.33 27.03 3.65
C GLU A 180 -14.23 27.91 3.04
N LYS A 181 -14.20 29.19 3.42
CA LYS A 181 -13.18 30.16 2.95
C LYS A 181 -11.75 29.79 3.36
N LYS A 182 -11.56 28.92 4.37
CA LYS A 182 -10.25 28.46 4.84
C LYS A 182 -9.85 27.10 4.25
N ILE A 183 -10.71 26.49 3.43
CA ILE A 183 -10.40 25.20 2.81
C ILE A 183 -9.41 25.45 1.66
N PRO A 184 -8.26 24.76 1.63
CA PRO A 184 -7.31 24.88 0.52
C PRO A 184 -7.93 24.46 -0.81
N GLN A 185 -7.47 25.08 -1.90
CA GLN A 185 -7.93 24.72 -3.23
C GLN A 185 -7.63 23.24 -3.54
N GLY A 186 -8.62 22.54 -4.10
CA GLY A 186 -8.53 21.10 -4.41
C GLY A 186 -8.88 20.17 -3.25
N VAL A 187 -9.09 20.69 -2.03
CA VAL A 187 -9.53 19.90 -0.87
C VAL A 187 -11.04 19.97 -0.73
N LYS A 188 -11.67 18.84 -0.40
CA LYS A 188 -13.12 18.75 -0.19
C LYS A 188 -13.51 19.16 1.23
N SER A 189 -14.72 19.68 1.39
CA SER A 189 -15.27 20.05 2.70
C SER A 189 -15.31 18.85 3.65
N PRO A 190 -14.91 19.01 4.94
CA PRO A 190 -14.99 17.92 5.92
C PRO A 190 -16.40 17.35 6.06
N ARG A 191 -17.44 18.20 5.97
CA ARG A 191 -18.83 17.76 6.00
C ARG A 191 -19.21 16.92 4.78
N TYR A 192 -18.72 17.29 3.60
CA TYR A 192 -18.92 16.52 2.38
C TYR A 192 -18.24 15.14 2.48
N LEU A 193 -16.99 15.11 2.96
CA LEU A 193 -16.25 13.87 3.17
C LEU A 193 -16.95 12.96 4.18
N TYR A 194 -17.34 13.50 5.33
CA TYR A 194 -18.06 12.76 6.36
C TYR A 194 -19.34 12.13 5.82
N ASN A 195 -20.20 12.92 5.18
CA ASN A 195 -21.47 12.42 4.65
C ASN A 195 -21.26 11.32 3.60
N GLY A 196 -20.29 11.51 2.70
CA GLY A 196 -19.98 10.52 1.66
C GLY A 196 -19.41 9.23 2.24
N VAL A 197 -18.48 9.31 3.21
CA VAL A 197 -17.87 8.14 3.83
C VAL A 197 -18.90 7.34 4.61
N VAL A 198 -19.71 7.99 5.45
CA VAL A 198 -20.76 7.32 6.22
C VAL A 198 -21.76 6.63 5.29
N ALA A 199 -22.21 7.32 4.23
CA ALA A 199 -23.10 6.71 3.24
C ALA A 199 -22.45 5.56 2.47
N GLY A 200 -21.13 5.62 2.21
CA GLY A 200 -20.39 4.57 1.52
C GLY A 200 -20.14 3.33 2.37
N ILE A 201 -20.07 3.47 3.70
CA ILE A 201 -19.97 2.34 4.63
C ILE A 201 -21.29 1.56 4.68
N GLY A 202 -22.42 2.28 4.72
CA GLY A 202 -23.77 1.71 4.80
C GLY A 202 -24.41 1.89 6.16
#